data_AF-A0A7J6WS90-F1
#
_entry.id   AF-A0A7J6WS90-F1
#
_cell.length_a   1.000
_cell.length_b   1.000
_cell.length_c   1.000
_cell.angle_alpha   90.00
_cell.angle_beta   90.00
_cell.angle_gamma   90.00
#
_symmetry.space_group_name_H-M   'P 1'
#
loop_
_entity.id
_entity.type
_entity.pdbx_description
1 polymer ?
#
loop_
_entity_poly.entity_id
_entity_poly.type
_entity_poly.pdbx_seq_one_letter_code
_entity_poly.pdbx_strand_id
1 'polypeptide(L)'
;MGKKSNRTLELLYFIFILLTCAGLSTIPCLTVLSNPLSPLVYVKLSRSTGSFQRDSHLLETIVDHMLKEDCVLVTTSRRSTLDKCTLPAGIRLYVSAAHTESDILKASESLKRVSELVVAE
;
A
#
# COMPACT_ATOMS: atom_id res chain seq x y z
N MET A 1 -18.00 -22.76 24.65
CA MET A 1 -17.39 -21.43 24.52
C MET A 1 -17.89 -20.81 23.21
N GLY A 2 -19.00 -20.06 23.27
CA GLY A 2 -19.61 -19.48 22.08
C GLY A 2 -18.78 -18.30 21.58
N LYS A 3 -18.26 -18.38 20.36
CA LYS A 3 -17.70 -17.22 19.65
C LYS A 3 -18.85 -16.22 19.44
N LYS A 4 -18.99 -15.22 20.32
CA LYS A 4 -19.83 -14.06 20.03
C LYS A 4 -19.26 -13.43 18.77
N SER A 5 -20.02 -13.50 17.67
CA SER A 5 -19.71 -12.84 16.41
C SER A 5 -19.58 -11.33 16.69
N ASN A 6 -18.36 -10.82 16.69
CA ASN A 6 -18.08 -9.42 16.96
C ASN A 6 -18.19 -8.61 15.65
N ARG A 7 -19.41 -8.58 15.10
CA ARG A 7 -19.73 -7.92 13.82
C ARG A 7 -19.30 -6.45 13.80
N THR A 8 -19.25 -5.80 14.97
CA THR A 8 -18.81 -4.42 15.12
C THR A 8 -17.33 -4.24 14.79
N LEU A 9 -16.45 -5.14 15.23
CA LEU A 9 -15.02 -5.07 14.91
C LEU A 9 -14.75 -5.34 13.43
N GLU A 10 -15.49 -6.27 12.82
CA GLU A 10 -15.33 -6.54 11.38
C GLU A 10 -15.78 -5.33 10.54
N LEU A 11 -16.91 -4.72 10.87
CA LEU A 11 -17.39 -3.51 10.19
C LEU A 11 -16.40 -2.34 10.34
N LEU A 12 -15.83 -2.14 11.53
CA LEU A 12 -14.83 -1.11 11.76
C LEU A 12 -13.58 -1.38 10.90
N TYR A 13 -13.12 -2.62 10.84
CA TYR A 13 -11.96 -3.00 10.05
C TYR A 13 -12.19 -2.76 8.54
N PHE A 14 -13.39 -3.04 8.03
CA PHE A 14 -13.77 -2.70 6.65
C PHE A 14 -13.71 -1.19 6.38
N ILE A 15 -14.16 -0.36 7.31
CA ILE A 15 -14.10 1.11 7.15
C ILE A 15 -12.65 1.58 7.00
N PHE A 16 -11.72 1.01 7.77
CA PHE A 16 -10.31 1.39 7.72
C PHE A 16 -9.63 0.96 6.41
N ILE A 17 -10.00 -0.21 5.86
CA ILE A 17 -9.55 -0.63 4.52
C ILE A 17 -10.08 0.33 3.46
N LEU A 18 -11.37 0.67 3.51
CA LEU A 18 -12.00 1.59 2.56
C LEU A 18 -11.35 2.97 2.62
N LEU A 19 -11.08 3.48 3.82
CA LEU A 19 -10.38 4.74 4.03
C LEU A 19 -8.97 4.71 3.40
N THR A 20 -8.24 3.61 3.61
CA THR A 20 -6.92 3.41 3.00
C THR A 20 -7.03 3.43 1.48
N CYS A 21 -7.95 2.65 0.90
CA CYS A 21 -8.14 2.61 -0.55
C CYS A 21 -8.52 3.99 -1.12
N ALA A 22 -9.38 4.73 -0.42
CA ALA A 22 -9.80 6.08 -0.82
C ALA A 22 -8.63 7.06 -0.80
N GLY A 23 -7.84 7.09 0.28
CA GLY A 23 -6.65 7.94 0.39
C GLY A 23 -5.64 7.65 -0.71
N LEU A 24 -5.34 6.36 -0.95
CA LEU A 24 -4.39 5.95 -1.97
C LEU A 24 -4.87 6.20 -3.41
N SER A 25 -6.17 6.16 -3.66
CA SER A 25 -6.73 6.41 -5.00
C SER A 25 -6.55 7.87 -5.45
N THR A 26 -6.21 8.78 -4.54
CA THR A 26 -5.95 10.20 -4.87
C THR A 26 -4.53 10.45 -5.38
N ILE A 27 -3.64 9.45 -5.33
CA ILE A 27 -2.22 9.59 -5.65
C ILE A 27 -2.00 9.32 -7.16
N PRO A 28 -1.67 10.32 -7.99
CA PRO A 28 -1.67 10.15 -9.45
C PRO A 28 -0.63 9.16 -9.96
N CYS A 29 0.54 9.06 -9.31
CA CYS A 29 1.62 8.18 -9.71
C CYS A 29 1.41 6.72 -9.29
N LEU A 30 0.38 6.42 -8.48
CA LEU A 30 0.06 5.07 -8.01
C LEU A 30 -1.34 4.63 -8.43
N THR A 31 -1.52 3.32 -8.61
CA THR A 31 -2.82 2.71 -8.92
C THR A 31 -3.10 1.60 -7.92
N VAL A 32 -4.26 1.66 -7.27
CA VAL A 32 -4.77 0.61 -6.40
C VAL A 32 -5.24 -0.58 -7.26
N LEU A 33 -4.74 -1.78 -6.97
CA LEU A 33 -5.11 -3.04 -7.63
C LEU A 33 -5.94 -3.97 -6.76
N SER A 34 -5.96 -3.75 -5.45
CA SER A 34 -6.68 -4.60 -4.51
C SER A 34 -8.19 -4.37 -4.56
N ASN A 35 -8.95 -5.41 -4.21
CA ASN A 35 -10.37 -5.27 -3.92
C ASN A 35 -10.57 -4.40 -2.66
N PRO A 36 -11.52 -3.44 -2.63
CA PRO A 36 -11.79 -2.60 -1.46
C PRO A 36 -12.20 -3.36 -0.18
N LEU A 37 -12.59 -4.64 -0.31
CA LEU A 37 -12.91 -5.53 0.81
C LEU A 37 -11.71 -6.39 1.24
N SER A 38 -10.56 -6.28 0.57
CA SER A 38 -9.36 -7.04 0.90
C SER A 38 -8.64 -6.41 2.10
N PRO A 39 -8.27 -7.19 3.13
CA PRO A 39 -7.46 -6.69 4.25
C PRO A 39 -6.04 -6.25 3.83
N LEU A 40 -5.62 -6.64 2.63
CA LEU A 40 -4.36 -6.29 2.01
C LEU A 40 -4.65 -5.32 0.87
N VAL A 41 -4.09 -4.12 0.97
CA VAL A 41 -4.16 -3.12 -0.08
C VAL A 41 -2.89 -3.21 -0.92
N TYR A 42 -3.06 -3.32 -2.24
CA TYR A 42 -1.96 -3.47 -3.19
C TYR A 42 -1.97 -2.29 -4.15
N VAL A 43 -0.85 -1.57 -4.24
CA VAL A 43 -0.67 -0.48 -5.19
C VAL A 43 0.51 -0.76 -6.11
N LYS A 44 0.42 -0.29 -7.36
CA LYS A 44 1.54 -0.31 -8.31
C LYS A 44 1.81 1.10 -8.83
N LEU A 45 2.92 1.29 -9.53
CA LEU A 45 3.12 2.50 -10.34
C LEU A 45 2.02 2.60 -11.42
N SER A 46 1.41 3.79 -11.54
CA SER A 46 0.43 4.09 -12.60
C SER A 46 1.06 3.95 -13.98
N ARG A 47 2.30 4.42 -14.13
CA ARG A 47 3.12 4.25 -15.34
C ARG A 47 4.30 3.35 -15.02
N SER A 48 4.29 2.14 -15.58
CA SER A 48 5.42 1.23 -15.51
C SER A 48 6.55 1.71 -16.43
N THR A 49 7.79 1.48 -16.01
CA THR A 49 9.00 1.66 -16.85
C THR A 49 9.17 0.55 -17.90
N GLY A 50 8.26 -0.43 -17.92
CA GLY A 50 8.34 -1.61 -18.77
C GLY A 50 9.30 -2.69 -18.24
N SER A 51 9.97 -2.46 -17.11
CA SER A 51 10.83 -3.43 -16.45
C SER A 51 10.43 -3.64 -14.99
N PHE A 52 10.14 -4.88 -14.62
CA PHE A 52 9.83 -5.26 -13.25
C PHE A 52 10.93 -4.83 -12.28
N GLN A 53 12.20 -4.95 -12.67
CA GLN A 53 13.34 -4.63 -11.82
C GLN A 53 13.44 -3.12 -11.54
N ARG A 54 13.24 -2.30 -12.58
CA ARG A 54 13.25 -0.84 -12.42
C ARG A 54 12.06 -0.36 -11.61
N ASP A 55 10.87 -0.88 -11.90
CA ASP A 55 9.67 -0.56 -11.12
C ASP A 55 9.83 -0.99 -9.66
N SER A 56 10.39 -2.18 -9.41
CA SER A 56 10.65 -2.67 -8.04
C SER A 56 11.64 -1.77 -7.32
N HIS A 57 12.71 -1.33 -8.00
CA HIS A 57 13.69 -0.44 -7.40
C HIS A 57 13.09 0.91 -7.00
N LEU A 58 12.30 1.54 -7.89
CA LEU A 58 11.58 2.78 -7.57
C LEU A 58 10.65 2.60 -6.37
N LEU A 59 9.88 1.50 -6.35
CA LEU A 59 8.98 1.20 -5.25
C LEU A 59 9.73 0.92 -3.95
N GLU A 60 10.89 0.25 -4.01
CA GLU A 60 11.76 0.04 -2.84
C GLU A 60 12.30 1.35 -2.30
N THR A 61 12.74 2.27 -3.17
CA THR A 61 13.16 3.62 -2.78
C THR A 61 12.02 4.36 -2.09
N ILE A 62 10.80 4.31 -2.62
CA ILE A 62 9.62 4.90 -1.97
C ILE A 62 9.42 4.33 -0.57
N VAL A 63 9.42 3.00 -0.43
CA VAL A 63 9.23 2.32 0.87
C VAL A 63 10.34 2.70 1.86
N ASP A 64 11.59 2.78 1.40
CA ASP A 64 12.73 3.16 2.20
C ASP A 64 12.61 4.59 2.73
N HIS A 65 12.18 5.54 1.88
CA HIS A 65 11.94 6.93 2.29
C HIS A 65 10.78 7.02 3.30
N MET A 66 9.67 6.34 3.06
CA MET A 66 8.54 6.31 4.01
C MET A 66 8.96 5.79 5.39
N LEU A 67 9.78 4.74 5.44
CA LEU A 67 10.27 4.18 6.69
C LEU A 67 11.23 5.14 7.41
N LYS A 68 12.19 5.72 6.68
CA LYS A 68 13.27 6.55 7.25
C LYS A 68 12.81 7.95 7.63
N GLU A 69 11.94 8.58 6.84
CA GLU A 69 11.50 9.96 7.04
C GLU A 69 10.22 10.05 7.86
N ASP A 70 9.25 9.18 7.59
CA ASP A 70 7.89 9.29 8.14
C ASP A 70 7.55 8.18 9.15
N CYS A 71 8.48 7.25 9.41
CA CYS A 71 8.28 6.09 10.29
C CYS A 71 7.09 5.19 9.87
N VAL A 72 6.76 5.16 8.58
CA VAL A 72 5.66 4.34 8.05
C VAL A 72 6.22 3.07 7.41
N LEU A 73 5.88 1.92 7.98
CA LEU A 73 6.28 0.62 7.45
C LEU A 73 5.28 0.10 6.42
N VAL A 74 5.72 0.00 5.18
CA VAL A 74 5.05 -0.69 4.07
C VAL A 74 6.02 -1.68 3.43
N THR A 75 5.55 -2.58 2.58
CA THR A 75 6.43 -3.60 1.98
C THR A 75 6.27 -3.68 0.48
N THR A 76 7.36 -3.86 -0.26
CA THR A 76 7.28 -4.13 -1.70
C THR A 76 6.92 -5.59 -1.97
N SER A 77 6.39 -5.84 -3.17
CA SER A 77 6.25 -7.18 -3.72
C SER A 77 7.64 -7.73 -4.04
N ARG A 78 7.95 -8.92 -3.52
CA ARG A 78 9.14 -9.67 -3.91
C ARG A 78 8.74 -10.78 -4.85
N ARG A 79 9.54 -10.98 -5.89
CA ARG A 79 9.33 -12.02 -6.89
C ARG A 79 10.64 -12.77 -7.11
N SER A 80 10.55 -14.10 -7.15
CA SER A 80 11.64 -14.95 -7.60
C SER A 80 11.81 -14.82 -9.12
N THR A 81 13.05 -14.73 -9.59
CA THR A 81 13.37 -14.76 -11.04
C THR A 81 13.02 -16.11 -11.68
N LEU A 82 12.89 -17.18 -10.90
CA LEU A 82 12.44 -18.50 -11.36
C LEU A 82 10.92 -18.56 -11.57
N ASP A 83 10.15 -17.75 -10.85
CA ASP A 83 8.70 -17.75 -10.95
C ASP A 83 8.24 -16.98 -12.19
N LYS A 84 7.48 -17.64 -13.06
CA LYS A 84 6.76 -17.02 -14.18
C LYS A 84 5.52 -16.24 -13.72
N CYS A 85 5.65 -15.46 -12.64
CA CYS A 85 4.57 -14.63 -12.13
C CYS A 85 4.31 -13.43 -13.05
N THR A 86 3.07 -13.15 -13.42
CA THR A 86 2.73 -11.99 -14.27
C THR A 86 2.32 -10.76 -13.47
N LEU A 87 2.35 -10.85 -12.13
CA LEU A 87 1.96 -9.73 -11.27
C LEU A 87 2.97 -8.58 -11.39
N PRO A 88 2.47 -7.33 -11.50
CA PRO A 88 3.34 -6.15 -11.55
C PRO A 88 4.03 -5.94 -10.20
N ALA A 89 5.18 -5.27 -10.23
CA ALA A 89 5.79 -4.78 -9.00
C ALA A 89 4.83 -3.82 -8.28
N GLY A 90 4.78 -3.89 -6.96
CA GLY A 90 3.88 -3.06 -6.17
C GLY A 90 4.28 -2.95 -4.71
N ILE A 91 3.53 -2.12 -3.98
CA ILE A 91 3.61 -1.96 -2.54
C ILE A 91 2.36 -2.61 -1.92
N ARG A 92 2.58 -3.38 -0.85
CA ARG A 92 1.58 -4.00 0.01
C ARG A 92 1.47 -3.19 1.28
N LEU A 93 0.25 -2.73 1.56
CA LEU A 93 -0.12 -2.04 2.77
C LEU A 93 -1.03 -2.92 3.63
N TYR A 94 -0.82 -2.85 4.93
CA TYR A 94 -1.54 -3.61 5.94
C TYR A 94 -2.02 -2.65 7.03
N VAL A 95 -3.29 -2.76 7.40
CA VAL A 95 -3.84 -2.01 8.52
C VAL A 95 -3.97 -2.95 9.71
N SER A 96 -3.30 -2.62 10.81
CA SER A 96 -3.47 -3.36 12.06
C SER A 96 -4.65 -2.80 12.85
N ALA A 97 -5.17 -3.57 13.80
CA ALA A 97 -6.21 -3.10 14.72
C ALA A 97 -5.74 -1.95 15.64
N ALA A 98 -4.44 -1.66 15.69
CA ALA A 98 -3.88 -0.59 16.51
C ALA A 98 -3.80 0.75 15.76
N HIS A 99 -3.94 0.76 14.43
CA HIS A 99 -3.91 2.00 13.66
C HIS A 99 -5.22 2.77 13.83
N THR A 100 -5.11 4.09 13.96
CA THR A 100 -6.22 5.03 13.97
C THR A 100 -6.47 5.59 12.56
N GLU A 101 -7.59 6.28 12.38
CA GLU A 101 -7.89 7.02 11.15
C GLU A 101 -6.77 8.03 10.83
N SER A 102 -6.25 8.74 11.84
CA SER A 102 -5.14 9.69 11.65
C SER A 102 -3.88 9.01 11.13
N ASP A 103 -3.57 7.79 11.59
CA ASP A 103 -2.39 7.05 11.12
C ASP A 103 -2.52 6.68 9.64
N ILE A 104 -3.71 6.27 9.20
CA ILE A 104 -3.99 5.94 7.79
C ILE A 104 -3.87 7.18 6.90
N LEU A 105 -4.41 8.32 7.34
CA LEU A 105 -4.33 9.57 6.60
C LEU A 105 -2.89 10.05 6.47
N LYS A 106 -2.12 10.04 7.57
CA LYS A 106 -0.69 10.37 7.56
C LYS A 106 0.11 9.44 6.65
N ALA A 107 -0.16 8.13 6.69
CA ALA A 107 0.51 7.17 5.79
C ALA A 107 0.17 7.43 4.31
N SER A 108 -1.07 7.82 4.01
CA SER A 108 -1.50 8.15 2.64
C SER A 108 -0.84 9.43 2.14
N GLU A 109 -0.76 10.47 2.97
CA GLU A 109 -0.08 11.74 2.67
C GLU A 109 1.44 11.54 2.50
N SER A 110 2.07 10.77 3.39
CA SER A 110 3.47 10.35 3.29
C SER A 110 3.74 9.64 1.96
N LEU A 111 2.95 8.62 1.64
CA LEU A 111 3.12 7.88 0.39
C LEU A 111 2.95 8.80 -0.83
N LYS A 112 1.98 9.71 -0.80
CA LYS A 112 1.79 10.70 -1.88
C LYS A 112 3.05 11.56 -2.07
N ARG A 113 3.51 12.21 -1.00
CA ARG A 113 4.67 13.09 -1.02
C ARG A 113 5.94 12.37 -1.50
N VAL A 114 6.22 11.21 -0.92
CA VAL A 114 7.44 10.43 -1.24
C VAL A 114 7.38 9.87 -2.66
N SER A 115 6.22 9.37 -3.11
CA SER A 115 6.09 8.86 -4.47
C SER A 115 6.20 9.94 -5.54
N GLU A 116 5.71 11.16 -5.28
CA GLU A 116 5.92 12.31 -6.16
C GLU A 116 7.40 12.72 -6.23
N LEU A 117 8.11 12.68 -5.09
CA LEU A 117 9.55 12.95 -5.03
C LEU A 117 10.36 11.93 -5.85
N VAL A 118 10.20 10.63 -5.58
CA VAL A 118 10.99 9.57 -6.20
C VAL A 118 10.69 9.40 -7.70
N VAL A 119 9.46 9.69 -8.15
CA VAL A 119 9.11 9.59 -9.57
C VAL A 119 9.56 10.84 -10.37
N ALA A 120 9.85 11.95 -9.70
CA ALA A 120 10.36 13.17 -10.33
C ALA A 120 11.90 13.17 -10.50
N GLU A 121 12.61 12.33 -9.76
CA GLU A 121 14.06 12.08 -9.88
C GLU A 121 14.42 11.22 -11.11
#